data_AF-A0A7V0UJS7-F1
#
_entry.id   AF-A0A7V0UJS7-F1
#
_cell.length_a   1.000
_cell.length_b   1.000
_cell.length_c   1.000
_cell.angle_alpha   90.00
_cell.angle_beta   90.00
_cell.angle_gamma   90.00
#
_symmetry.space_group_name_H-M   'P 1'
#
loop_
_entity.id
_entity.type
_entity.pdbx_description
1 polymer ?
#
loop_
_entity_poly.entity_id
_entity_poly.type
_entity_poly.pdbx_seq_one_letter_code
_entity_poly.pdbx_strand_id
1 'polypeptide(L)'
;MVKMTFTFDDDTVQTLRRTASRLKKPQSLVVREAIQDYAARADRLSEEERKHVLKVFDRVVGRIPKRSRAEADAEKAAIRAARRGGGRRHRIE
;
A
#
# COMPACT_ATOMS: atom_id res chain seq x y z
N MET A 1 -29.69 -1.70 -3.00
CA MET A 1 -28.88 -2.95 -3.04
C MET A 1 -28.52 -3.24 -4.48
N VAL A 2 -27.26 -3.56 -4.75
CA VAL A 2 -26.80 -4.01 -6.09
C VAL A 2 -26.69 -5.52 -6.06
N LYS A 3 -27.25 -6.21 -7.05
CA LYS A 3 -27.15 -7.67 -7.18
C LYS A 3 -25.87 -8.00 -7.94
N MET A 4 -25.04 -8.87 -7.35
CA MET A 4 -23.81 -9.37 -7.96
C MET A 4 -23.77 -10.89 -7.84
N THR A 5 -23.13 -11.56 -8.81
CA THR A 5 -22.93 -13.01 -8.82
C THR A 5 -21.46 -13.29 -8.57
N PHE A 6 -21.18 -14.17 -7.61
CA PHE A 6 -19.82 -14.63 -7.29
C PHE A 6 -19.76 -16.15 -7.40
N THR A 7 -18.59 -16.66 -7.73
CA THR A 7 -18.31 -18.10 -7.69
C THR A 7 -17.49 -18.38 -6.44
N PHE A 8 -17.89 -19.37 -5.67
CA PHE A 8 -17.20 -19.83 -4.46
C PHE A 8 -17.00 -21.35 -4.58
N ASP A 9 -15.94 -21.85 -3.96
CA ASP A 9 -15.78 -23.29 -3.76
C ASP A 9 -16.85 -23.85 -2.79
N ASP A 10 -17.06 -25.16 -2.84
CA ASP A 10 -18.11 -25.83 -2.06
C ASP A 10 -17.91 -25.64 -0.54
N ASP A 11 -16.67 -25.66 -0.07
CA ASP A 11 -16.33 -25.50 1.35
C ASP A 11 -16.69 -24.10 1.86
N THR A 12 -16.43 -23.08 1.05
CA THR A 12 -16.79 -21.69 1.32
C THR A 12 -18.31 -21.51 1.33
N VAL A 13 -19.04 -22.11 0.39
CA VAL A 13 -20.51 -22.09 0.38
C VAL A 13 -21.08 -22.74 1.63
N GLN A 14 -20.56 -23.89 2.05
CA GLN A 14 -20.99 -24.55 3.28
C GLN A 14 -20.71 -23.70 4.52
N THR A 15 -19.53 -23.07 4.58
CA THR A 15 -19.14 -22.18 5.68
C THR A 15 -20.05 -20.96 5.77
N LEU A 16 -20.38 -20.33 4.63
CA LEU A 16 -21.30 -19.20 4.56
C LEU A 16 -22.70 -19.59 5.05
N ARG A 17 -23.24 -20.72 4.56
CA ARG A 17 -24.56 -21.23 4.97
C ARG A 17 -24.60 -21.50 6.47
N ARG A 18 -23.62 -22.23 7.00
CA ARG A 18 -23.52 -22.57 8.43
C ARG A 18 -23.43 -21.32 9.29
N THR A 19 -22.62 -20.34 8.88
CA THR A 19 -22.42 -19.09 9.62
C THR A 19 -23.69 -18.25 9.62
N ALA A 20 -24.35 -18.11 8.47
CA ALA A 20 -25.63 -17.41 8.34
C ALA A 20 -26.71 -18.05 9.22
N SER A 21 -26.83 -19.39 9.21
CA SER A 21 -27.77 -20.13 10.05
C SER A 21 -27.48 -19.98 11.55
N ARG A 22 -26.20 -19.99 11.95
CA ARG A 22 -25.78 -19.83 13.34
C ARG A 22 -26.06 -18.41 13.86
N LEU A 23 -25.75 -17.39 13.05
CA LEU A 23 -25.94 -15.98 13.41
C LEU A 23 -27.38 -15.48 13.19
N LYS A 24 -28.26 -16.32 12.62
CA LYS A 24 -29.64 -15.96 12.26
C LYS A 24 -29.70 -14.73 11.33
N LYS A 25 -28.76 -14.66 10.37
CA LYS A 25 -28.62 -13.55 9.41
C LYS A 25 -28.73 -14.07 7.98
N PRO A 26 -29.23 -13.26 7.02
CA PRO A 26 -29.14 -13.58 5.59
C PRO A 26 -27.68 -13.75 5.14
N GLN A 27 -27.43 -14.62 4.16
CA GLN A 27 -26.08 -14.84 3.63
C GLN A 27 -25.46 -13.56 3.04
N SER A 28 -26.25 -12.72 2.37
CA SER A 28 -25.80 -11.43 1.85
C SER A 28 -25.30 -10.48 2.96
N LEU A 29 -25.88 -10.57 4.17
CA LEU A 29 -25.45 -9.80 5.32
C LEU A 29 -24.09 -10.30 5.85
N VAL A 30 -23.89 -11.61 5.91
CA VAL A 30 -22.61 -12.22 6.28
C VAL A 30 -21.51 -11.84 5.29
N VAL A 31 -21.79 -11.90 3.98
CA VAL A 31 -20.84 -11.48 2.93
C VAL A 31 -20.47 -10.01 3.08
N ARG A 32 -21.45 -9.14 3.37
CA ARG A 32 -21.19 -7.72 3.60
C ARG A 32 -20.26 -7.48 4.78
N GLU A 33 -20.53 -8.13 5.92
CA GLU A 33 -19.70 -8.03 7.13
C GLU A 33 -18.28 -8.56 6.86
N ALA A 34 -18.16 -9.69 6.16
CA ALA A 34 -16.86 -10.24 5.79
C ALA A 34 -16.04 -9.31 4.87
N ILE A 35 -16.69 -8.64 3.91
CA ILE A 35 -16.03 -7.65 3.06
C ILE A 35 -15.54 -6.45 3.88
N GLN A 36 -16.34 -5.97 4.85
CA GLN A 36 -15.92 -4.87 5.74
C GLN A 36 -14.72 -5.27 6.60
N ASP A 37 -14.74 -6.47 7.18
CA ASP A 37 -13.63 -6.99 7.97
C ASP A 37 -12.37 -7.22 7.13
N TYR A 38 -12.54 -7.61 5.87
CA TYR A 38 -11.42 -7.77 4.94
C TYR A 38 -10.85 -6.41 4.53
N ALA A 39 -11.70 -5.43 4.21
CA ALA A 39 -11.27 -4.07 3.88
C ALA A 39 -10.53 -3.40 5.05
N ALA A 40 -11.06 -3.52 6.28
CA ALA A 40 -10.41 -3.01 7.48
C ALA A 40 -9.03 -3.64 7.74
N ARG A 41 -8.81 -4.87 7.28
CA ARG A 41 -7.51 -5.55 7.31
C ARG A 41 -6.62 -5.17 6.13
N ALA A 42 -7.18 -4.91 4.96
CA ALA A 42 -6.45 -4.53 3.77
C ALA A 42 -5.77 -3.15 3.90
N ASP A 43 -6.38 -2.23 4.67
CA ASP A 43 -5.78 -0.92 4.96
C ASP A 43 -4.68 -0.97 6.04
N ARG A 44 -4.45 -2.12 6.68
CA ARG A 44 -3.40 -2.32 7.68
C ARG A 44 -2.28 -3.16 7.07
N LEU A 45 -1.06 -2.62 7.09
CA LEU A 45 0.13 -3.42 6.79
C LEU A 45 0.14 -4.64 7.71
N SER A 46 0.40 -5.82 7.14
CA SER A 46 0.72 -7.00 7.94
C SER A 46 1.94 -6.72 8.83
N GLU A 47 2.12 -7.47 9.91
CA GLU A 47 3.28 -7.29 10.79
C GLU A 47 4.62 -7.44 10.04
N GLU A 48 4.68 -8.31 9.03
CA GLU A 48 5.86 -8.48 8.18
C GLU A 48 6.11 -7.26 7.27
N GLU A 49 5.07 -6.74 6.63
CA GLU A 49 5.16 -5.52 5.81
C GLU A 49 5.53 -4.31 6.67
N ARG A 50 4.93 -4.20 7.87
CA ARG A 50 5.26 -3.14 8.83
C ARG A 50 6.73 -3.19 9.24
N LYS A 51 7.26 -4.36 9.61
CA LYS A 51 8.69 -4.53 9.92
C LYS A 51 9.57 -4.16 8.73
N HIS A 52 9.17 -4.56 7.52
CA HIS A 52 9.92 -4.24 6.32
C HIS A 52 9.98 -2.71 6.08
N VAL A 53 8.84 -2.03 6.17
CA VAL A 53 8.76 -0.58 6.00
C VAL A 53 9.56 0.16 7.07
N LEU A 54 9.49 -0.27 8.33
CA LEU A 54 10.32 0.31 9.41
C LEU A 54 11.82 0.10 9.16
N LYS A 55 12.24 -1.09 8.70
CA LYS A 55 13.63 -1.36 8.34
C LYS A 55 14.10 -0.47 7.18
N VAL A 56 13.24 -0.19 6.20
CA VAL A 56 13.53 0.77 5.12
C VAL A 56 13.67 2.18 5.69
N PHE A 57 12.73 2.59 6.55
CA PHE A 57 12.76 3.90 7.21
C PHE A 57 14.06 4.13 7.97
N ASP A 58 14.46 3.21 8.86
CA ASP A 58 15.69 3.34 9.67
C ASP A 58 16.94 3.48 8.79
N ARG A 59 17.00 2.69 7.72
CA ARG A 59 18.10 2.73 6.75
C ARG A 59 18.16 4.05 5.97
N VAL A 60 17.01 4.63 5.62
CA VAL A 60 16.94 5.89 4.89
C VAL A 60 17.27 7.05 5.82
N VAL A 61 16.66 7.08 7.01
CA VAL A 61 16.85 8.15 8.00
C VAL A 61 18.30 8.23 8.46
N GLY A 62 18.95 7.10 8.74
CA GLY A 62 20.36 7.07 9.12
C GLY A 62 21.32 7.59 8.04
N ARG A 63 20.87 7.67 6.78
CA ARG A 63 21.66 8.17 5.65
C ARG A 63 21.33 9.61 5.28
N ILE A 64 20.40 10.27 5.98
CA ILE A 64 20.05 11.67 5.68
C ILE A 64 21.26 12.55 6.03
N PRO A 65 21.87 13.24 5.04
CA PRO A 65 22.99 14.13 5.32
C PRO A 65 22.53 15.31 6.19
N LYS A 66 23.38 15.74 7.12
CA LYS A 66 23.15 16.93 7.98
C LYS A 66 23.37 18.23 7.19
N ARG A 67 22.65 18.41 6.09
CA ARG A 67 22.70 19.61 5.27
C ARG A 67 21.43 20.43 5.43
N SER A 68 21.56 21.74 5.31
CA SER A 68 20.42 22.64 5.37
C SER A 68 19.53 22.46 4.14
N ARG A 69 18.25 22.81 4.28
CA ARG A 69 17.31 22.82 3.15
C ARG A 69 17.76 23.77 2.04
N ALA A 70 18.35 24.91 2.40
CA ALA A 70 18.86 25.91 1.47
C ALA A 70 19.97 25.34 0.57
N GLU A 71 20.93 24.61 1.13
CA GLU A 71 22.00 23.96 0.35
C GLU A 71 21.44 22.91 -0.62
N ALA A 72 20.48 22.10 -0.18
CA ALA A 72 19.82 21.12 -1.03
C ALA A 72 19.03 21.77 -2.17
N ASP A 73 18.39 22.90 -1.92
CA ASP A 73 17.62 23.61 -2.94
C ASP A 73 18.53 24.35 -3.93
N ALA A 74 19.67 24.89 -3.48
CA ALA A 74 20.72 25.43 -4.35
C ALA A 74 21.31 24.36 -5.28
N GLU A 75 21.62 23.18 -4.75
CA GLU A 75 22.11 22.04 -5.55
C GLU A 75 21.09 21.62 -6.61
N LYS A 76 19.81 21.47 -6.23
CA LYS A 76 18.74 21.14 -7.18
C LYS A 76 18.61 22.21 -8.26
N ALA A 77 18.77 23.49 -7.91
CA ALA A 77 18.71 24.59 -8.88
C ALA A 77 19.86 24.50 -9.89
N ALA A 78 21.09 24.23 -9.42
CA ALA A 78 22.27 24.04 -10.25
C ALA A 78 22.10 22.85 -11.22
N ILE A 79 21.65 21.69 -10.73
CA ILE A 79 21.39 20.50 -11.57
C ILE A 79 20.33 20.82 -12.65
N ARG A 80 19.26 21.54 -12.30
CA ARG A 80 18.23 21.93 -13.28
C ARG A 80 18.74 22.91 -14.32
N ALA A 81 19.56 23.89 -13.92
CA ALA A 81 20.21 24.82 -14.84
C ALA A 81 21.13 24.08 -15.82
N ALA A 82 21.97 23.16 -15.32
CA ALA A 82 22.85 22.33 -16.15
C ALA A 82 22.06 21.47 -17.16
N ARG A 83 20.91 20.92 -16.76
CA ARG A 83 20.01 20.18 -17.67
C ARG A 83 19.43 21.07 -18.76
N ARG A 84 19.06 22.32 -18.43
CA ARG A 84 18.51 23.27 -19.41
C ARG A 84 19.58 23.84 -20.35
N GLY A 85 20.83 23.87 -19.95
CA GLY A 85 21.97 24.33 -20.76
C GLY A 85 22.54 23.31 -21.76
N GLY A 86 21.91 22.14 -21.94
CA GLY A 86 22.36 21.15 -22.94
C GLY A 86 23.34 20.08 -22.44
N GLY A 87 23.49 19.89 -21.13
CA GLY A 87 24.44 18.96 -20.50
C GLY A 87 24.23 17.46 -20.74
N ARG A 88 23.31 17.04 -21.63
CA ARG A 88 23.19 15.64 -22.07
C ARG A 88 24.16 15.24 -23.18
N ARG A 89 25.07 16.14 -23.59
CA ARG A 89 26.00 15.90 -24.71
C ARG A 89 27.34 15.25 -24.34
N HIS A 90 27.68 15.11 -23.06
CA HIS A 90 28.90 14.37 -22.67
C HIS A 90 28.57 13.14 -21.84
N ARG A 91 28.91 11.97 -22.43
CA ARG A 91 29.11 10.71 -21.72
C ARG A 91 30.30 10.89 -20.79
N ILE A 92 30.11 10.61 -19.50
CA ILE A 92 31.21 10.49 -18.55
C ILE A 92 31.73 9.05 -18.74
N GLU A 93 32.93 8.93 -19.31
CA GLU A 93 33.73 7.68 -19.30
C GLU A 93 34.38 7.49 -17.92
#